data_AF-A0A8C4UD04-F1
#
_entry.id   AF-A0A8C4UD04-F1
#
_cell.length_a   1.000
_cell.length_b   1.000
_cell.length_c   1.000
_cell.angle_alpha   90.00
_cell.angle_beta   90.00
_cell.angle_gamma   90.00
#
_symmetry.space_group_name_H-M   'P 1'
#
loop_
_entity.id
_entity.type
_entity.pdbx_description
1 polymer ?
#
loop_
_entity_poly.entity_id
_entity_poly.type
_entity_poly.pdbx_seq_one_letter_code
_entity_poly.pdbx_strand_id
1 'polypeptide(L)'
;MFLLVRSILECFAACETESLEKAISIMEVCIFFLYAMILLPGIAASVHQVKSFLNHTAYLSCYFPNSQKTDIKDLRIFWQKDDEVVHEVYYGQEKHDNLSPKYINRTKMDMDKWTLQLLNAEIVDEGQYKCIIQQTEKGSPRVIHTSECLLNVIANYSQPEIAQLHGGELKPNEYLNLSCSSSGGYPKPKQMTWLISHENKTRRSMHHTDISQDAVTKLYNVTSKLSITVPANTLTNISCLLHLGEQLGSLVSVPLGIEIQGEEIKQMKINFFGPLIAVIVLITILLGFVIMKKNRNTSSTDQNVSLAV
;
A
#
# COMPACT_ATOMS: atom_id res chain seq x y z
N MET A 1 28.55 -15.08 17.94
CA MET A 1 29.71 -14.36 17.38
C MET A 1 30.98 -14.60 18.19
N PHE A 2 31.00 -14.35 19.52
CA PHE A 2 32.20 -14.59 20.36
C PHE A 2 32.73 -16.04 20.36
N LEU A 3 31.84 -17.04 20.39
CA LEU A 3 32.22 -18.46 20.29
C LEU A 3 32.84 -18.82 18.93
N LEU A 4 32.41 -18.14 17.87
CA LEU A 4 32.90 -18.37 16.50
C LEU A 4 34.35 -17.88 16.36
N VAL A 5 34.65 -16.69 16.87
CA VAL A 5 36.00 -16.11 16.81
C VAL A 5 36.99 -16.93 17.64
N ARG A 6 36.56 -17.42 18.82
CA ARG A 6 37.39 -18.27 19.68
C ARG A 6 37.70 -19.62 19.02
N SER A 7 36.71 -20.26 18.41
CA SER A 7 36.88 -21.55 17.73
C SER A 7 37.78 -21.44 16.49
N ILE A 8 37.73 -20.32 15.76
CA ILE A 8 38.61 -20.06 14.60
C ILE A 8 40.07 -19.88 15.07
N LEU A 9 40.30 -19.13 16.16
CA LEU A 9 41.65 -18.93 16.70
C LEU A 9 42.27 -20.24 17.20
N GLU A 10 41.47 -21.11 17.81
CA GLU A 10 41.91 -22.44 18.28
C GLU A 10 42.22 -23.40 17.11
N CYS A 11 41.43 -23.38 16.00
CA CYS A 11 41.75 -24.14 14.77
C CYS A 11 43.07 -23.63 14.13
N PHE A 12 43.31 -22.32 14.08
CA PHE A 12 44.55 -21.76 13.53
C PHE A 12 45.77 -22.12 14.36
N ALA A 13 45.65 -22.07 15.70
CA ALA A 13 46.74 -22.43 16.60
C ALA A 13 47.12 -23.92 16.52
N ALA A 14 46.15 -24.82 16.26
CA ALA A 14 46.43 -26.25 16.06
C ALA A 14 47.13 -26.57 14.72
N CYS A 15 47.00 -25.68 13.72
CA CYS A 15 47.57 -25.87 12.38
C CYS A 15 49.08 -25.58 12.33
N GLU A 16 49.60 -24.77 13.25
CA GLU A 16 51.00 -24.31 13.25
C GLU A 16 52.02 -25.37 13.69
N THR A 17 51.57 -26.53 14.21
CA THR A 17 52.45 -27.54 14.84
C THR A 17 52.48 -28.92 14.17
N GLU A 18 51.80 -29.14 13.04
CA GLU A 18 51.70 -30.47 12.41
C GLU A 18 52.13 -30.51 10.92
N SER A 19 52.44 -31.71 10.41
CA SER A 19 52.83 -31.94 9.02
C SER A 19 51.74 -31.50 8.03
N LEU A 20 52.15 -31.08 6.81
CA LEU A 20 51.29 -30.48 5.80
C LEU A 20 50.02 -31.29 5.48
N GLU A 21 50.10 -32.63 5.47
CA GLU A 21 48.93 -33.51 5.26
C GLU A 21 47.90 -33.45 6.40
N LYS A 22 48.35 -33.34 7.65
CA LYS A 22 47.45 -33.21 8.81
C LYS A 22 46.81 -31.84 8.89
N ALA A 23 47.57 -30.79 8.56
CA ALA A 23 47.07 -29.41 8.48
C ALA A 23 45.93 -29.29 7.45
N ILE A 24 46.05 -29.95 6.29
CA ILE A 24 44.99 -30.00 5.26
C ILE A 24 43.74 -30.71 5.81
N SER A 25 43.91 -31.84 6.50
CA SER A 25 42.79 -32.58 7.10
C SER A 25 42.05 -31.78 8.18
N ILE A 26 42.79 -31.07 9.04
CA ILE A 26 42.20 -30.20 10.07
C ILE A 26 41.45 -29.03 9.44
N MET A 27 42.00 -28.42 8.38
CA MET A 27 41.35 -27.35 7.64
C MET A 27 40.05 -27.80 6.98
N GLU A 28 40.02 -28.98 6.34
CA GLU A 28 38.79 -29.53 5.78
C GLU A 28 37.73 -29.76 6.86
N VAL A 29 38.12 -30.34 8.01
CA VAL A 29 37.21 -30.58 9.13
C VAL A 29 36.68 -29.25 9.71
N CYS A 30 37.53 -28.24 9.93
CA CYS A 30 37.08 -26.93 10.40
C CYS A 30 36.16 -26.24 9.36
N ILE A 31 36.42 -26.38 8.05
CA ILE A 31 35.55 -25.87 6.98
C ILE A 31 34.20 -26.58 6.99
N PHE A 32 34.16 -27.91 7.13
CA PHE A 32 32.90 -28.66 7.26
C PHE A 32 32.10 -28.24 8.50
N PHE A 33 32.76 -28.03 9.65
CA PHE A 33 32.10 -27.53 10.85
C PHE A 33 31.58 -26.10 10.68
N LEU A 34 32.34 -25.21 10.03
CA LEU A 34 31.90 -23.85 9.72
C LEU A 34 30.69 -23.86 8.77
N TYR A 35 30.72 -24.71 7.74
CA TYR A 35 29.61 -24.86 6.79
C TYR A 35 28.36 -25.45 7.47
N ALA A 36 28.53 -26.42 8.37
CA ALA A 36 27.43 -26.98 9.16
C ALA A 36 26.81 -25.95 10.13
N MET A 37 27.62 -25.06 10.72
CA MET A 37 27.15 -23.99 11.59
C MET A 37 26.47 -22.85 10.83
N ILE A 38 26.83 -22.62 9.56
CA ILE A 38 26.14 -21.67 8.65
C ILE A 38 24.81 -22.28 8.14
N LEU A 39 24.75 -23.59 7.98
CA LEU A 39 23.57 -24.34 7.52
C LEU A 39 22.58 -24.70 8.62
N LEU A 40 22.95 -24.56 9.90
CA LEU A 40 21.98 -24.60 10.98
C LEU A 40 21.16 -23.30 10.90
N PRO A 41 19.89 -23.33 10.47
CA PRO A 41 19.05 -22.15 10.61
C PRO A 41 19.07 -21.80 12.09
N GLY A 42 19.60 -20.63 12.41
CA GLY A 42 19.44 -20.07 13.74
C GLY A 42 17.95 -20.14 14.04
N ILE A 43 17.58 -20.89 15.08
CA ILE A 43 16.20 -20.96 15.55
C ILE A 43 15.93 -19.59 16.13
N ALA A 44 15.62 -18.62 15.27
CA ALA A 44 14.91 -17.43 15.67
C ALA A 44 13.61 -17.99 16.24
N ALA A 45 13.47 -17.92 17.57
CA ALA A 45 12.21 -18.23 18.22
C ALA A 45 11.15 -17.36 17.52
N SER A 46 10.30 -17.98 16.71
CA SER A 46 9.28 -17.28 15.97
C SER A 46 8.22 -16.83 16.96
N VAL A 47 8.28 -15.56 17.38
CA VAL A 47 7.25 -14.97 18.23
C VAL A 47 5.91 -15.07 17.49
N HIS A 48 4.94 -15.75 18.09
CA HIS A 48 3.67 -16.05 17.45
C HIS A 48 2.86 -14.77 17.21
N GLN A 49 2.34 -14.55 16.01
CA GLN A 49 1.58 -13.34 15.67
C GLN A 49 0.09 -13.55 15.93
N VAL A 50 -0.49 -12.77 16.84
CA VAL A 50 -1.92 -12.73 17.14
C VAL A 50 -2.51 -11.46 16.56
N LYS A 51 -3.70 -11.54 15.97
CA LYS A 51 -4.46 -10.39 15.46
C LYS A 51 -5.78 -10.29 16.17
N SER A 52 -6.14 -9.10 16.61
CA SER A 52 -7.47 -8.82 17.15
C SER A 52 -8.02 -7.53 16.56
N PHE A 53 -9.33 -7.47 16.39
CA PHE A 53 -9.99 -6.21 16.03
C PHE A 53 -10.16 -5.32 17.26
N LEU A 54 -10.10 -4.01 17.05
CA LEU A 54 -10.38 -3.01 18.08
C LEU A 54 -11.75 -3.26 18.71
N ASN A 55 -11.84 -3.22 20.04
CA ASN A 55 -13.04 -3.50 20.85
C ASN A 55 -13.56 -4.95 20.76
N HIS A 56 -12.79 -5.88 20.18
CA HIS A 56 -13.10 -7.31 20.21
C HIS A 56 -12.23 -8.05 21.23
N THR A 57 -12.56 -9.32 21.49
CA THR A 57 -11.76 -10.19 22.35
C THR A 57 -10.54 -10.72 21.60
N ALA A 58 -9.34 -10.47 22.14
CA ALA A 58 -8.11 -11.09 21.67
C ALA A 58 -7.91 -12.45 22.37
N TYR A 59 -7.46 -13.45 21.62
CA TYR A 59 -7.19 -14.79 22.12
C TYR A 59 -5.69 -15.09 22.03
N LEU A 60 -5.02 -15.13 23.18
CA LEU A 60 -3.57 -15.30 23.30
C LEU A 60 -3.30 -16.72 23.79
N SER A 61 -2.88 -17.61 22.90
CA SER A 61 -2.59 -19.01 23.27
C SER A 61 -1.21 -19.13 23.90
N CYS A 62 -1.13 -19.87 25.01
CA CYS A 62 0.13 -20.21 25.65
C CYS A 62 0.87 -21.35 24.91
N TYR A 63 0.22 -22.07 23.99
CA TYR A 63 0.81 -23.22 23.28
C TYR A 63 1.45 -24.26 24.20
N PHE A 64 0.87 -24.48 25.40
CA PHE A 64 1.40 -25.45 26.34
C PHE A 64 1.05 -26.87 25.91
N PRO A 65 2.03 -27.70 25.52
CA PRO A 65 1.77 -29.08 25.14
C PRO A 65 1.61 -29.90 26.43
N ASN A 66 0.40 -29.97 26.97
CA ASN A 66 0.09 -30.73 28.19
C ASN A 66 0.08 -32.25 27.95
N SER A 67 1.20 -32.80 27.43
CA SER A 67 1.33 -34.22 27.05
C SER A 67 1.20 -35.17 28.25
N GLN A 68 1.59 -34.70 29.44
CA GLN A 68 1.53 -35.45 30.69
C GLN A 68 0.19 -35.32 31.42
N LYS A 69 -0.78 -34.57 30.86
CA LYS A 69 -2.09 -34.30 31.48
C LYS A 69 -1.97 -33.78 32.91
N THR A 70 -1.06 -32.84 33.13
CA THR A 70 -0.89 -32.17 34.41
C THR A 70 -2.18 -31.48 34.80
N ASP A 71 -2.62 -31.68 36.07
CA ASP A 71 -3.78 -31.01 36.62
C ASP A 71 -3.46 -29.52 36.80
N ILE A 72 -4.39 -28.66 36.40
CA ILE A 72 -4.24 -27.22 36.55
C ILE A 72 -4.12 -26.79 38.01
N LYS A 73 -4.60 -27.61 38.94
CA LYS A 73 -4.44 -27.41 40.38
C LYS A 73 -3.00 -27.51 40.85
N ASP A 74 -2.09 -28.09 40.07
CA ASP A 74 -0.67 -28.17 40.38
C ASP A 74 0.14 -27.04 39.72
N LEU A 75 -0.54 -26.20 38.92
CA LEU A 75 0.07 -25.19 38.08
C LEU A 75 -0.17 -23.78 38.60
N ARG A 76 0.80 -22.91 38.29
CA ARG A 76 0.67 -21.46 38.37
C ARG A 76 0.95 -20.90 36.98
N ILE A 77 0.08 -20.04 36.49
CA ILE A 77 0.17 -19.46 35.15
C ILE A 77 0.23 -17.95 35.28
N PHE A 78 1.23 -17.35 34.65
CA PHE A 78 1.42 -15.91 34.62
C PHE A 78 1.39 -15.43 33.17
N TRP A 79 0.60 -14.40 32.94
CA TRP A 79 0.67 -13.60 31.72
C TRP A 79 1.27 -12.25 32.05
N GLN A 80 2.28 -11.86 31.27
CA GLN A 80 3.00 -10.61 31.43
C GLN A 80 3.09 -9.88 30.09
N LYS A 81 3.05 -8.56 30.15
CA LYS A 81 3.39 -7.68 29.04
C LYS A 81 4.34 -6.63 29.60
N ASP A 82 5.56 -6.58 29.08
CA ASP A 82 6.62 -5.75 29.65
C ASP A 82 6.78 -6.06 31.17
N ASP A 83 6.68 -5.06 32.05
CA ASP A 83 6.71 -5.23 33.51
C ASP A 83 5.31 -5.37 34.15
N GLU A 84 4.24 -5.42 33.34
CA GLU A 84 2.86 -5.46 33.79
C GLU A 84 2.35 -6.90 33.91
N VAL A 85 1.72 -7.20 35.06
CA VAL A 85 0.98 -8.45 35.24
C VAL A 85 -0.37 -8.32 34.55
N VAL A 86 -0.59 -9.14 33.54
CA VAL A 86 -1.80 -9.16 32.71
C VAL A 86 -2.84 -10.09 33.33
N HIS A 87 -2.45 -11.30 33.73
CA HIS A 87 -3.35 -12.29 34.29
C HIS A 87 -2.58 -13.32 35.13
N GLU A 88 -3.22 -13.84 36.17
CA GLU A 88 -2.63 -14.84 37.08
C GLU A 88 -3.63 -15.97 37.37
N VAL A 89 -3.15 -17.20 37.26
CA VAL A 89 -3.86 -18.40 37.70
C VAL A 89 -3.01 -19.08 38.75
N TYR A 90 -3.56 -19.33 39.92
CA TYR A 90 -2.90 -19.94 41.04
C TYR A 90 -3.65 -21.20 41.48
N TYR A 91 -3.05 -22.37 41.24
CA TYR A 91 -3.60 -23.68 41.59
C TYR A 91 -5.05 -23.87 41.11
N GLY A 92 -5.28 -23.57 39.82
CA GLY A 92 -6.58 -23.69 39.17
C GLY A 92 -7.58 -22.57 39.46
N GLN A 93 -7.21 -21.55 40.23
CA GLN A 93 -8.06 -20.38 40.49
C GLN A 93 -7.47 -19.12 39.88
N GLU A 94 -8.29 -18.35 39.17
CA GLU A 94 -7.90 -17.00 38.71
C GLU A 94 -7.70 -16.09 39.92
N LYS A 95 -6.61 -15.30 39.91
CA LYS A 95 -6.29 -14.30 40.93
C LYS A 95 -6.29 -12.92 40.28
N HIS A 96 -6.81 -11.94 41.01
CA HIS A 96 -6.94 -10.56 40.52
C HIS A 96 -6.15 -9.55 41.35
N ASP A 97 -5.61 -9.95 42.50
CA ASP A 97 -4.99 -9.05 43.48
C ASP A 97 -3.72 -8.37 42.96
N ASN A 98 -3.01 -9.02 42.03
CA ASN A 98 -1.73 -8.56 41.49
C ASN A 98 -1.83 -8.00 40.06
N LEU A 99 -3.04 -7.93 39.48
CA LEU A 99 -3.20 -7.49 38.09
C LEU A 99 -2.96 -5.99 37.97
N SER A 100 -2.33 -5.60 36.87
CA SER A 100 -2.17 -4.17 36.56
C SER A 100 -3.56 -3.55 36.33
N PRO A 101 -3.84 -2.32 36.81
CA PRO A 101 -5.18 -1.76 36.81
C PRO A 101 -5.94 -1.80 35.47
N LYS A 102 -5.23 -1.66 34.34
CA LYS A 102 -5.82 -1.67 32.99
C LYS A 102 -6.33 -3.04 32.51
N TYR A 103 -5.98 -4.13 33.19
CA TYR A 103 -6.39 -5.50 32.85
C TYR A 103 -7.48 -6.05 33.79
N ILE A 104 -7.75 -5.36 34.90
CA ILE A 104 -8.81 -5.73 35.85
C ILE A 104 -10.16 -5.80 35.10
N ASN A 105 -10.90 -6.89 35.30
CA ASN A 105 -12.18 -7.19 34.63
C ASN A 105 -12.13 -7.28 33.09
N ARG A 106 -10.93 -7.28 32.49
CA ARG A 106 -10.75 -7.43 31.03
C ARG A 106 -10.10 -8.75 30.62
N THR A 107 -9.61 -9.53 31.57
CA THR A 107 -8.90 -10.79 31.27
C THR A 107 -9.62 -12.01 31.84
N LYS A 108 -9.64 -13.10 31.07
CA LYS A 108 -10.13 -14.42 31.51
C LYS A 108 -9.31 -15.53 30.87
N MET A 109 -9.06 -16.63 31.58
CA MET A 109 -8.34 -17.78 31.05
C MET A 109 -9.30 -18.90 30.62
N ASP A 110 -9.14 -19.39 29.39
CA ASP A 110 -9.70 -20.67 28.94
C ASP A 110 -8.68 -21.77 29.30
N MET A 111 -8.95 -22.48 30.40
CA MET A 111 -8.05 -23.48 30.97
C MET A 111 -7.93 -24.73 30.09
N ASP A 112 -8.98 -25.10 29.38
CA ASP A 112 -8.98 -26.28 28.51
C ASP A 112 -8.08 -26.05 27.28
N LYS A 113 -8.04 -24.80 26.80
CA LYS A 113 -7.25 -24.40 25.62
C LYS A 113 -5.95 -23.67 25.95
N TRP A 114 -5.63 -23.48 27.23
CA TRP A 114 -4.47 -22.71 27.68
C TRP A 114 -4.39 -21.32 27.01
N THR A 115 -5.53 -20.63 26.90
CA THR A 115 -5.67 -19.40 26.11
C THR A 115 -6.20 -18.26 26.97
N LEU A 116 -5.47 -17.15 27.02
CA LEU A 116 -5.92 -15.92 27.65
C LEU A 116 -6.87 -15.18 26.70
N GLN A 117 -8.01 -14.77 27.22
CA GLN A 117 -8.99 -13.91 26.57
C GLN A 117 -8.81 -12.50 27.14
N LEU A 118 -8.41 -11.56 26.28
CA LEU A 118 -8.36 -10.13 26.59
C LEU A 118 -9.56 -9.44 25.93
N LEU A 119 -10.52 -9.02 26.74
CA LEU A 119 -11.77 -8.39 26.34
C LEU A 119 -11.54 -6.92 25.96
N ASN A 120 -12.32 -6.45 24.99
CA ASN A 120 -12.31 -5.07 24.49
C ASN A 120 -10.89 -4.62 24.13
N ALA A 121 -10.19 -5.34 23.25
CA ALA A 121 -8.81 -5.02 22.88
C ALA A 121 -8.68 -3.59 22.35
N GLU A 122 -7.75 -2.82 22.92
CA GLU A 122 -7.45 -1.44 22.58
C GLU A 122 -6.09 -1.34 21.90
N ILE A 123 -5.82 -0.26 21.14
CA ILE A 123 -4.51 -0.05 20.49
C ILE A 123 -3.35 -0.08 21.51
N VAL A 124 -3.58 0.37 22.74
CA VAL A 124 -2.57 0.36 23.81
C VAL A 124 -2.23 -1.05 24.32
N ASP A 125 -3.07 -2.04 24.01
CA ASP A 125 -2.81 -3.44 24.36
C ASP A 125 -1.87 -4.12 23.35
N GLU A 126 -1.60 -3.51 22.20
CA GLU A 126 -0.64 -4.00 21.21
C GLU A 126 0.75 -4.19 21.85
N GLY A 127 1.40 -5.30 21.51
CA GLY A 127 2.73 -5.61 22.03
C GLY A 127 2.95 -7.08 22.33
N GLN A 128 4.11 -7.38 22.90
CA GLN A 128 4.57 -8.73 23.16
C GLN A 128 4.08 -9.20 24.53
N TYR A 129 3.37 -10.31 24.54
CA TYR A 129 2.88 -10.98 25.73
C TYR A 129 3.68 -12.25 25.97
N LYS A 130 3.93 -12.54 27.24
CA LYS A 130 4.64 -13.72 27.70
C LYS A 130 3.75 -14.55 28.61
N CYS A 131 3.60 -15.82 28.27
CA CYS A 131 2.98 -16.82 29.13
C CYS A 131 4.07 -17.62 29.84
N ILE A 132 3.96 -17.78 31.17
CA ILE A 132 4.89 -18.55 31.99
C ILE A 132 4.06 -19.53 32.81
N ILE A 133 4.33 -20.83 32.66
CA ILE A 133 3.70 -21.87 33.46
C ILE A 133 4.73 -22.45 34.41
N GLN A 134 4.39 -22.46 35.69
CA GLN A 134 5.17 -23.06 36.75
C GLN A 134 4.42 -24.24 37.35
N GLN A 135 5.16 -25.28 37.70
CA GLN A 135 4.67 -26.40 38.49
C GLN A 135 5.37 -26.41 39.84
N THR A 136 4.65 -26.72 40.91
CA THR A 136 5.28 -26.89 42.23
C THR A 136 5.87 -28.29 42.32
N GLU A 137 7.20 -28.39 42.35
CA GLU A 137 7.92 -29.64 42.53
C GLU A 137 8.74 -29.56 43.83
N LYS A 138 8.51 -30.48 44.78
CA LYS A 138 9.23 -30.56 46.06
C LYS A 138 9.22 -29.25 46.88
N GLY A 139 8.11 -28.52 46.84
CA GLY A 139 7.92 -27.27 47.59
C GLY A 139 8.49 -26.01 46.92
N SER A 140 9.14 -26.14 45.76
CA SER A 140 9.65 -25.01 44.98
C SER A 140 8.91 -24.86 43.64
N PRO A 141 8.50 -23.65 43.23
CA PRO A 141 7.95 -23.43 41.90
C PRO A 141 9.05 -23.52 40.84
N ARG A 142 8.84 -24.36 39.84
CA ARG A 142 9.73 -24.53 38.70
C ARG A 142 9.01 -24.15 37.41
N VAL A 143 9.61 -23.32 36.57
CA VAL A 143 9.08 -23.02 35.23
C VAL A 143 9.18 -24.27 34.36
N ILE A 144 8.03 -24.73 33.87
CA ILE A 144 7.94 -25.89 32.98
C ILE A 144 7.62 -25.50 31.53
N HIS A 145 7.12 -24.30 31.30
CA HIS A 145 6.81 -23.80 29.96
C HIS A 145 6.88 -22.27 29.90
N THR A 146 7.32 -21.75 28.76
CA THR A 146 7.31 -20.32 28.46
C THR A 146 7.03 -20.14 26.97
N SER A 147 6.13 -19.24 26.64
CA SER A 147 5.82 -18.87 25.27
C SER A 147 5.58 -17.38 25.14
N GLU A 148 5.78 -16.86 23.94
CA GLU A 148 5.65 -15.44 23.64
C GLU A 148 4.81 -15.26 22.37
N CYS A 149 3.96 -14.24 22.39
CA CYS A 149 3.15 -13.86 21.25
C CYS A 149 3.09 -12.34 21.10
N LEU A 150 3.01 -11.85 19.86
CA LEU A 150 2.86 -10.46 19.52
C LEU A 150 1.40 -10.20 19.16
N LEU A 151 0.68 -9.48 20.02
CA LEU A 151 -0.66 -9.02 19.73
C LEU A 151 -0.59 -7.78 18.83
N ASN A 152 -1.19 -7.87 17.65
CA ASN A 152 -1.42 -6.74 16.76
C ASN A 152 -2.91 -6.38 16.77
N VAL A 153 -3.21 -5.11 16.92
CA VAL A 153 -4.58 -4.59 16.94
C VAL A 153 -4.91 -4.04 15.56
N ILE A 154 -6.13 -4.30 15.09
CA ILE A 154 -6.60 -3.88 13.78
C ILE A 154 -7.90 -3.08 13.94
N ALA A 155 -7.95 -1.90 13.35
CA ALA A 155 -9.19 -1.17 13.11
C ALA A 155 -9.38 -1.05 11.61
N ASN A 156 -10.57 -1.43 11.13
CA ASN A 156 -10.87 -1.39 9.71
C ASN A 156 -11.02 0.06 9.26
N TYR A 157 -10.28 0.42 8.23
CA TYR A 157 -10.50 1.66 7.50
C TYR A 157 -11.88 1.66 6.84
N SER A 158 -12.54 2.81 6.82
CA SER A 158 -13.72 3.02 5.99
C SER A 158 -13.39 2.77 4.52
N GLN A 159 -14.37 2.34 3.73
CA GLN A 159 -14.18 2.24 2.29
C GLN A 159 -13.71 3.60 1.74
N PRO A 160 -12.68 3.66 0.88
CA PRO A 160 -12.24 4.93 0.32
C PRO A 160 -13.36 5.57 -0.51
N GLU A 161 -13.60 6.85 -0.28
CA GLU A 161 -14.67 7.61 -0.93
C GLU A 161 -14.08 8.78 -1.72
N ILE A 162 -14.56 8.96 -2.96
CA ILE A 162 -14.14 10.04 -3.84
C ILE A 162 -15.17 11.17 -3.79
N ALA A 163 -14.70 12.39 -3.56
CA ALA A 163 -15.50 13.61 -3.61
C ALA A 163 -14.91 14.60 -4.62
N GLN A 164 -15.78 15.31 -5.35
CA GLN A 164 -15.38 16.43 -6.20
C GLN A 164 -15.22 17.68 -5.33
N LEU A 165 -14.10 18.38 -5.49
CA LEU A 165 -13.79 19.55 -4.66
C LEU A 165 -14.42 20.84 -5.18
N HIS A 166 -14.95 20.84 -6.41
CA HIS A 166 -15.61 21.99 -7.03
C HIS A 166 -17.00 21.54 -7.50
N GLY A 167 -18.01 22.39 -7.33
CA GLY A 167 -19.36 22.15 -7.82
C GLY A 167 -19.59 22.90 -9.13
N GLY A 168 -20.12 22.21 -10.15
CA GLY A 168 -20.44 22.79 -11.46
C GLY A 168 -20.29 21.79 -12.60
N GLU A 169 -20.75 22.16 -13.79
CA GLU A 169 -20.49 21.39 -15.00
C GLU A 169 -19.02 21.55 -15.41
N LEU A 170 -18.33 20.41 -15.59
CA LEU A 170 -16.96 20.37 -16.06
C LEU A 170 -16.87 20.80 -17.51
N LYS A 171 -16.10 21.86 -17.79
CA LYS A 171 -15.85 22.30 -19.17
C LYS A 171 -14.65 21.56 -19.78
N PRO A 172 -14.59 21.46 -21.13
CA PRO A 172 -13.39 21.01 -21.81
C PRO A 172 -12.16 21.84 -21.39
N ASN A 173 -11.04 21.18 -21.13
CA ASN A 173 -9.77 21.76 -20.66
C ASN A 173 -9.78 22.34 -19.23
N GLU A 174 -10.85 22.15 -18.47
CA GLU A 174 -10.87 22.47 -17.04
C GLU A 174 -10.23 21.34 -16.21
N TYR A 175 -9.58 21.71 -15.11
CA TYR A 175 -9.00 20.74 -14.19
C TYR A 175 -10.09 20.18 -13.27
N LEU A 176 -10.27 18.87 -13.31
CA LEU A 176 -11.06 18.13 -12.35
C LEU A 176 -10.27 17.94 -11.05
N ASN A 177 -10.74 18.56 -9.98
CA ASN A 177 -10.17 18.44 -8.64
C ASN A 177 -10.96 17.44 -7.80
N LEU A 178 -10.31 16.35 -7.41
CA LEU A 178 -10.89 15.28 -6.58
C LEU A 178 -10.14 15.16 -5.26
N SER A 179 -10.85 14.74 -4.24
CA SER A 179 -10.28 14.18 -3.02
C SER A 179 -10.75 12.74 -2.83
N CYS A 180 -9.87 11.86 -2.41
CA CYS A 180 -10.24 10.55 -1.91
C CYS A 180 -9.86 10.43 -0.44
N SER A 181 -10.79 9.99 0.40
CA SER A 181 -10.62 9.89 1.84
C SER A 181 -11.04 8.52 2.39
N SER A 182 -10.33 8.05 3.41
CA SER A 182 -10.64 6.85 4.18
C SER A 182 -10.23 7.07 5.63
N SER A 183 -11.04 6.61 6.59
CA SER A 183 -10.95 7.04 7.98
C SER A 183 -11.09 5.89 8.98
N GLY A 184 -10.69 6.13 10.24
CA GLY A 184 -10.96 5.24 11.36
C GLY A 184 -10.13 3.95 11.40
N GLY A 185 -9.00 3.90 10.70
CA GLY A 185 -8.23 2.67 10.56
C GLY A 185 -6.95 2.60 11.40
N TYR A 186 -6.48 1.39 11.67
CA TYR A 186 -5.21 1.10 12.35
C TYR A 186 -4.72 -0.30 11.92
N PRO A 187 -3.42 -0.53 11.66
CA PRO A 187 -2.26 0.36 11.85
C PRO A 187 -2.12 1.43 10.76
N LYS A 188 -1.04 2.24 10.84
CA LYS A 188 -0.71 3.29 9.87
C LYS A 188 -0.65 2.71 8.44
N PRO A 189 -1.30 3.33 7.44
CA PRO A 189 -1.30 2.83 6.08
C PRO A 189 0.00 3.23 5.36
N LYS A 190 0.30 2.56 4.24
CA LYS A 190 1.49 2.85 3.42
C LYS A 190 1.29 4.10 2.56
N GLN A 191 0.28 4.08 1.67
CA GLN A 191 0.00 5.18 0.74
C GLN A 191 -1.35 5.01 0.04
N MET A 192 -1.82 6.07 -0.62
CA MET A 192 -2.97 6.03 -1.51
C MET A 192 -2.55 6.20 -2.97
N THR A 193 -3.19 5.46 -3.87
CA THR A 193 -2.88 5.45 -5.30
C THR A 193 -4.15 5.68 -6.11
N TRP A 194 -4.09 6.51 -7.14
CA TRP A 194 -5.20 6.73 -8.07
C TRP A 194 -5.11 5.81 -9.28
N LEU A 195 -6.25 5.27 -9.71
CA LEU A 195 -6.44 4.46 -10.90
C LEU A 195 -7.37 5.23 -11.84
N ILE A 196 -6.85 5.66 -12.99
CA ILE A 196 -7.58 6.46 -13.97
C ILE A 196 -7.66 5.63 -15.25
N SER A 197 -8.87 5.30 -15.69
CA SER A 197 -9.11 4.41 -16.81
C SER A 197 -9.94 5.09 -17.89
N HIS A 198 -9.42 5.14 -19.12
CA HIS A 198 -10.12 5.63 -20.32
C HIS A 198 -9.70 4.76 -21.51
N GLU A 199 -10.63 4.45 -22.43
CA GLU A 199 -10.36 3.68 -23.67
C GLU A 199 -9.51 2.41 -23.44
N ASN A 200 -9.83 1.64 -22.39
CA ASN A 200 -9.11 0.43 -21.95
C ASN A 200 -7.66 0.63 -21.49
N LYS A 201 -7.20 1.87 -21.34
CA LYS A 201 -5.90 2.20 -20.72
C LYS A 201 -6.13 2.63 -19.28
N THR A 202 -5.55 1.87 -18.35
CA THR A 202 -5.52 2.24 -16.93
C THR A 202 -4.15 2.82 -16.58
N ARG A 203 -4.14 4.07 -16.14
CA ARG A 203 -2.96 4.73 -15.61
C ARG A 203 -3.02 4.74 -14.09
N ARG A 204 -1.93 4.29 -13.47
CA ARG A 204 -1.68 4.48 -12.04
C ARG A 204 -1.04 5.85 -11.81
N SER A 205 -1.57 6.62 -10.87
CA SER A 205 -0.98 7.90 -10.47
C SER A 205 -0.77 7.94 -8.96
N MET A 206 0.45 8.29 -8.55
CA MET A 206 0.80 8.47 -7.15
C MET A 206 0.86 9.96 -6.85
N HIS A 207 0.12 10.38 -5.83
CA HIS A 207 0.05 11.76 -5.37
C HIS A 207 0.39 11.81 -3.88
N HIS A 208 0.55 13.03 -3.37
CA HIS A 208 0.70 13.22 -1.93
C HIS A 208 -0.47 12.57 -1.19
N THR A 209 -0.14 11.85 -0.12
CA THR A 209 -1.11 11.21 0.77
C THR A 209 -0.95 11.82 2.14
N ASP A 210 -1.95 12.59 2.55
CA ASP A 210 -2.06 13.15 3.89
C ASP A 210 -2.52 12.04 4.84
N ILE A 211 -1.71 11.75 5.86
CA ILE A 211 -2.03 10.78 6.91
C ILE A 211 -2.03 11.52 8.24
N SER A 212 -3.19 11.53 8.90
CA SER A 212 -3.37 12.12 10.22
C SER A 212 -3.76 11.05 11.22
N GLN A 213 -3.35 11.21 12.48
CA GLN A 213 -3.72 10.31 13.57
C GLN A 213 -4.52 11.09 14.62
N ASP A 214 -5.67 10.56 14.99
CA ASP A 214 -6.49 11.12 16.05
C ASP A 214 -5.81 10.92 17.41
N ALA A 215 -5.67 12.01 18.17
CA ALA A 215 -4.89 11.99 19.40
C ALA A 215 -5.53 11.14 20.51
N VAL A 216 -6.85 10.97 20.49
CA VAL A 216 -7.64 10.29 21.52
C VAL A 216 -7.79 8.81 21.17
N THR A 217 -8.38 8.51 20.01
CA THR A 217 -8.67 7.16 19.54
C THR A 217 -7.44 6.45 18.97
N LYS A 218 -6.37 7.18 18.64
CA LYS A 218 -5.15 6.67 17.97
C LYS A 218 -5.38 6.12 16.56
N LEU A 219 -6.58 6.29 16.00
CA LEU A 219 -6.94 5.87 14.64
C LEU A 219 -6.38 6.82 13.59
N TYR A 220 -6.13 6.29 12.39
CA TYR A 220 -5.61 7.04 11.25
C TYR A 220 -6.71 7.41 10.26
N ASN A 221 -6.60 8.64 9.76
CA ASN A 221 -7.38 9.15 8.65
C ASN A 221 -6.44 9.50 7.49
N VAL A 222 -6.85 9.14 6.29
CA VAL A 222 -6.05 9.25 5.07
C VAL A 222 -6.80 10.06 4.05
N THR A 223 -6.11 10.99 3.39
CA THR A 223 -6.67 11.74 2.27
C THR A 223 -5.62 11.91 1.18
N SER A 224 -6.05 11.83 -0.08
CA SER A 224 -5.22 12.20 -1.23
C SER A 224 -6.02 13.10 -2.17
N LYS A 225 -5.34 14.02 -2.83
CA LYS A 225 -5.94 14.94 -3.80
C LYS A 225 -5.40 14.66 -5.20
N LEU A 226 -6.28 14.72 -6.18
CA LEU A 226 -5.97 14.53 -7.60
C LEU A 226 -6.48 15.73 -8.39
N SER A 227 -5.65 16.24 -9.31
CA SER A 227 -6.04 17.27 -10.26
C SER A 227 -5.65 16.81 -11.66
N ILE A 228 -6.65 16.57 -12.52
CA ILE A 228 -6.45 16.03 -13.88
C ILE A 228 -7.36 16.70 -14.90
N THR A 229 -6.94 16.72 -16.15
CA THR A 229 -7.81 17.04 -17.28
C THR A 229 -8.46 15.76 -17.80
N VAL A 230 -9.78 15.77 -17.98
CA VAL A 230 -10.54 14.63 -18.50
C VAL A 230 -10.71 14.79 -20.03
N PRO A 231 -10.43 13.76 -20.83
CA PRO A 231 -10.67 13.81 -22.27
C PRO A 231 -12.16 13.98 -22.59
N ALA A 232 -12.46 14.83 -23.59
CA ALA A 232 -13.83 15.03 -24.06
C ALA A 232 -14.32 13.82 -24.87
N ASN A 233 -15.62 13.55 -24.80
CA ASN A 233 -16.32 12.47 -25.50
C ASN A 233 -15.80 11.06 -25.14
N THR A 234 -15.23 10.90 -23.95
CA THR A 234 -14.70 9.63 -23.45
C THR A 234 -15.06 9.44 -21.98
N LEU A 235 -15.75 8.33 -21.67
CA LEU A 235 -15.99 7.94 -20.28
C LEU A 235 -14.67 7.63 -19.58
N THR A 236 -14.40 8.38 -18.51
CA THR A 236 -13.23 8.19 -17.66
C THR A 236 -13.66 7.67 -16.30
N ASN A 237 -13.17 6.48 -15.94
CA ASN A 237 -13.41 5.87 -14.64
C ASN A 237 -12.23 6.14 -13.71
N ILE A 238 -12.52 6.67 -12.52
CA ILE A 238 -11.52 7.05 -11.52
C ILE A 238 -11.79 6.29 -10.24
N SER A 239 -10.79 5.57 -9.73
CA SER A 239 -10.82 4.91 -8.43
C SER A 239 -9.59 5.27 -7.62
N CYS A 240 -9.70 5.20 -6.30
CA CYS A 240 -8.54 5.27 -5.40
C CYS A 240 -8.35 3.94 -4.68
N LEU A 241 -7.08 3.60 -4.44
CA LEU A 241 -6.62 2.37 -3.81
C LEU A 241 -5.77 2.75 -2.59
N LEU A 242 -6.25 2.41 -1.40
CA LEU A 242 -5.54 2.59 -0.14
C LEU A 242 -4.72 1.33 0.16
N HIS A 243 -3.40 1.46 0.28
CA HIS A 243 -2.50 0.37 0.62
C HIS A 243 -2.25 0.33 2.14
N LEU A 244 -2.71 -0.73 2.81
CA LEU A 244 -2.66 -0.84 4.27
C LEU A 244 -1.35 -1.46 4.78
N GLY A 245 -0.84 -2.48 4.10
CA GLY A 245 0.36 -3.22 4.50
C GLY A 245 0.38 -4.62 3.87
N GLU A 246 1.51 -5.32 3.91
CA GLU A 246 1.67 -6.63 3.25
C GLU A 246 0.68 -7.68 3.75
N GLN A 247 0.28 -7.61 5.01
CA GLN A 247 -0.65 -8.57 5.60
C GLN A 247 -2.12 -8.14 5.61
N LEU A 248 -2.42 -6.87 5.31
CA LEU A 248 -3.80 -6.32 5.31
C LEU A 248 -4.30 -6.02 3.88
N GLY A 249 -3.43 -6.05 2.88
CA GLY A 249 -3.81 -5.85 1.48
C GLY A 249 -4.11 -4.39 1.15
N SER A 250 -5.17 -4.15 0.39
CA SER A 250 -5.55 -2.82 -0.08
C SER A 250 -7.07 -2.68 -0.19
N LEU A 251 -7.58 -1.47 0.01
CA LEU A 251 -9.00 -1.13 -0.13
C LEU A 251 -9.22 -0.25 -1.34
N VAL A 252 -10.29 -0.50 -2.09
CA VAL A 252 -10.63 0.24 -3.31
C VAL A 252 -11.94 1.01 -3.15
N SER A 253 -11.98 2.21 -3.71
CA SER A 253 -13.21 3.00 -3.77
C SER A 253 -14.20 2.45 -4.78
N VAL A 254 -15.45 2.87 -4.64
CA VAL A 254 -16.39 2.82 -5.76
C VAL A 254 -15.83 3.70 -6.90
N PRO A 255 -15.87 3.24 -8.17
CA PRO A 255 -15.39 4.03 -9.30
C PRO A 255 -16.29 5.25 -9.55
N LEU A 256 -15.69 6.40 -9.76
CA LEU A 256 -16.34 7.62 -10.24
C LEU A 256 -16.21 7.69 -11.76
N GLY A 257 -17.33 7.56 -12.48
CA GLY A 257 -17.40 7.73 -13.93
C GLY A 257 -17.70 9.17 -14.30
N ILE A 258 -16.89 9.77 -15.17
CA ILE A 258 -17.06 11.15 -15.66
C ILE A 258 -16.96 11.16 -17.19
N GLU A 259 -17.87 11.87 -17.83
CA GLU A 259 -17.89 12.08 -19.28
C GLU A 259 -18.16 13.56 -19.55
N ILE A 260 -17.25 14.20 -20.29
CA ILE A 260 -17.38 15.61 -20.71
C ILE A 260 -17.82 15.62 -22.17
N GLN A 261 -18.90 16.33 -22.50
CA GLN A 261 -19.27 16.54 -23.90
C GLN A 261 -18.33 17.58 -24.52
N GLY A 262 -17.66 17.21 -25.61
CA GLY A 262 -16.86 18.15 -26.40
C GLY A 262 -17.75 18.99 -27.30
N GLU A 263 -17.48 20.30 -27.38
CA GLU A 263 -18.09 21.13 -28.43
C GLU A 263 -17.58 20.67 -29.80
N GLU A 264 -18.49 20.36 -30.73
CA GLU A 264 -18.13 20.14 -32.13
C GLU A 264 -17.42 21.39 -32.66
N ILE A 265 -16.15 21.25 -33.06
CA ILE A 265 -15.49 22.27 -33.88
C ILE A 265 -16.28 22.35 -35.18
N LYS A 266 -17.17 23.35 -35.30
CA LYS A 266 -17.86 23.64 -36.55
C LYS A 266 -16.78 23.97 -37.58
N GLN A 267 -16.46 22.99 -38.44
CA GLN A 267 -15.58 23.19 -39.57
C GLN A 267 -16.17 24.32 -40.40
N MET A 268 -15.59 25.52 -40.31
CA MET A 268 -15.99 26.63 -41.15
C MET A 268 -15.62 26.22 -42.58
N LYS A 269 -16.58 25.70 -43.34
CA LYS A 269 -16.45 25.47 -44.78
C LYS A 269 -16.27 26.83 -45.44
N ILE A 270 -15.03 27.26 -45.59
CA ILE A 270 -14.69 28.44 -46.39
C ILE A 270 -14.97 28.04 -47.84
N ASN A 271 -16.07 28.54 -48.40
CA ASN A 271 -16.43 28.29 -49.80
C ASN A 271 -15.47 29.06 -50.73
N PHE A 272 -14.38 28.41 -51.15
CA PHE A 272 -13.41 28.95 -52.13
C PHE A 272 -14.00 29.23 -53.53
N PHE A 273 -15.25 28.82 -53.80
CA PHE A 273 -15.93 29.07 -55.07
C PHE A 273 -16.18 30.55 -55.35
N GLY A 274 -16.48 31.36 -54.32
CA GLY A 274 -16.74 32.79 -54.51
C GLY A 274 -15.53 33.55 -55.09
N PRO A 275 -14.36 33.48 -54.44
CA PRO A 275 -13.13 34.11 -54.94
C PRO A 275 -12.69 33.55 -56.31
N LEU A 276 -12.83 32.24 -56.53
CA LEU A 276 -12.44 31.60 -57.80
C LEU A 276 -13.28 32.12 -58.98
N ILE A 277 -14.60 32.24 -58.79
CA ILE A 277 -15.50 32.78 -59.82
C ILE A 277 -15.15 34.24 -60.13
N ALA A 278 -14.85 35.06 -59.12
CA ALA A 278 -14.48 36.46 -59.31
C ALA A 278 -13.19 36.61 -60.14
N VAL A 279 -12.19 35.76 -59.91
CA VAL A 279 -10.94 35.76 -60.68
C VAL A 279 -11.19 35.34 -62.13
N ILE A 280 -12.01 34.31 -62.37
CA ILE A 280 -12.37 33.87 -63.73
C ILE A 280 -13.08 34.99 -64.49
N VAL A 281 -14.03 35.69 -63.86
CA VAL A 281 -14.74 36.82 -64.46
C VAL A 281 -13.78 37.98 -64.79
N LEU A 282 -12.83 38.28 -63.92
CA LEU A 282 -11.81 39.32 -64.19
C LEU A 282 -10.94 38.94 -65.40
N ILE A 283 -10.52 37.69 -65.51
CA ILE A 283 -9.71 37.20 -66.63
C ILE A 283 -10.49 37.28 -67.94
N THR A 284 -11.77 36.90 -67.97
CA THR A 284 -12.59 36.98 -69.18
C THR A 284 -12.83 38.43 -69.62
N ILE A 285 -13.04 39.35 -68.68
CA ILE A 285 -13.16 40.79 -68.98
C ILE A 285 -11.85 41.33 -69.57
N LEU A 286 -10.70 41.00 -68.97
CA LEU A 286 -9.39 41.44 -69.47
C LEU A 286 -9.10 40.89 -70.87
N LEU A 287 -9.37 39.61 -71.11
CA LEU A 287 -9.24 39.00 -72.44
C LEU A 287 -10.17 39.67 -73.46
N GLY A 288 -11.42 39.94 -73.08
CA GLY A 288 -12.37 40.68 -73.92
C GLY A 288 -11.85 42.08 -74.28
N PHE A 289 -11.29 42.81 -73.31
CA PHE A 289 -10.72 44.13 -73.52
C PHE A 289 -9.50 44.10 -74.47
N VAL A 290 -8.64 43.09 -74.34
CA VAL A 290 -7.48 42.88 -75.23
C VAL A 290 -7.94 42.56 -76.66
N ILE A 291 -8.95 41.70 -76.82
CA ILE A 291 -9.51 41.36 -78.15
C ILE A 291 -10.17 42.58 -78.78
N MET A 292 -10.97 43.35 -78.02
CA MET A 292 -11.57 44.59 -78.50
C MET A 292 -10.52 45.62 -78.91
N LYS A 293 -9.43 45.77 -78.12
CA LYS A 293 -8.32 46.67 -78.46
C LYS A 293 -7.57 46.20 -79.72
N LYS A 294 -7.39 44.90 -79.90
CA LYS A 294 -6.78 44.31 -81.10
C LYS A 294 -7.63 44.57 -82.35
N ASN A 295 -8.96 44.38 -82.28
CA ASN A 295 -9.88 44.69 -83.37
C ASN A 295 -9.98 46.20 -83.69
N ARG A 296 -9.86 47.06 -82.67
CA ARG A 296 -9.79 48.52 -82.87
C ARG A 296 -8.51 48.95 -83.59
N ASN A 297 -7.38 48.29 -83.31
CA ASN A 297 -6.10 48.58 -83.95
C ASN A 297 -5.95 47.99 -85.36
N THR A 298 -6.68 46.92 -85.71
CA THR A 298 -6.75 46.45 -87.11
C THR A 298 -7.68 47.30 -87.97
N SER A 299 -8.73 47.90 -87.40
CA SER A 299 -9.62 48.80 -88.16
C SER A 299 -9.04 50.18 -88.47
N SER A 300 -7.95 50.60 -87.80
CA SER A 300 -7.31 51.92 -88.01
C SER A 300 -6.15 51.92 -89.01
N THR A 301 -5.82 50.79 -89.64
CA THR A 301 -4.67 50.66 -90.56
C THR A 301 -5.06 50.59 -92.05
N ASP A 302 -6.36 50.52 -92.39
CA ASP A 302 -6.84 50.40 -93.79
C ASP A 302 -7.42 51.70 -94.39
N GLN A 303 -7.06 52.88 -93.87
CA GLN A 303 -7.39 54.16 -94.51
C GLN A 303 -6.19 55.13 -94.51
N ASN A 304 -5.24 54.91 -95.43
CA ASN A 304 -4.53 55.94 -96.20
C ASN A 304 -3.42 55.29 -97.04
N VAL A 305 -3.60 55.24 -98.37
CA VAL A 305 -2.71 55.77 -99.41
C VAL A 305 -3.22 55.24 -100.77
N SER A 306 -3.79 56.14 -101.55
CA SER A 306 -4.12 55.97 -102.97
C SER A 306 -3.14 56.80 -103.82
N LEU A 307 -2.76 56.23 -104.98
CA LEU A 307 -2.16 56.81 -106.19
C LEU A 307 -0.76 57.50 -106.14
N ALA A 308 0.18 56.95 -106.93
CA ALA A 308 0.92 57.71 -107.96
C ALA A 308 1.60 56.78 -108.99
N VAL A 309 1.29 57.04 -110.27
CA VAL A 309 1.89 56.60 -111.56
C VAL A 309 1.73 55.13 -111.97
#